data_AF-A0A2J8FZJ3-F1
#
_entry.id   AF-A0A2J8FZJ3-F1
#
_cell.length_a   1.000
_cell.length_b   1.000
_cell.length_c   1.000
_cell.angle_alpha   90.00
_cell.angle_beta   90.00
_cell.angle_gamma   90.00
#
_symmetry.space_group_name_H-M   'P 1'
#
loop_
_entity.id
_entity.type
_entity.pdbx_description
1 polymer ?
#
loop_
_entity_poly.entity_id
_entity_poly.type
_entity_poly.pdbx_seq_one_letter_code
_entity_poly.pdbx_strand_id
1 'polypeptide(L)'
;MKKSLPLTAVVLLCAACAPAANTAPAPATSMAATASAPVSLSADSGPQAPGGTVPATLGITWDQASKDAAVDTAQKAMTDFARPGVEEKQWANDLARWLTPQATADYSAVDPANVPATRVTGPATLTVDEANGYGVMAAVPTDAGTYTLQLLRTGPEAPWKVNRLTPPTS
;
A
#
# COMPACT_ATOMS: atom_id res chain seq x y z
N MET A 1 -46.99 -24.16 30.20
CA MET A 1 -48.16 -23.38 29.71
C MET A 1 -47.83 -22.85 28.33
N LYS A 2 -48.78 -23.01 27.39
CA LYS A 2 -48.65 -22.73 25.96
C LYS A 2 -48.95 -21.26 25.67
N LYS A 3 -48.24 -20.66 24.71
CA LYS A 3 -48.85 -20.01 23.54
C LYS A 3 -47.78 -19.65 22.51
N SER A 4 -47.72 -20.47 21.47
CA SER A 4 -47.12 -20.18 20.17
C SER A 4 -48.17 -19.50 19.28
N LEU A 5 -47.78 -18.54 18.44
CA LEU A 5 -48.58 -17.94 17.36
C LEU A 5 -47.60 -17.45 16.25
N PRO A 6 -48.03 -17.25 14.99
CA PRO A 6 -47.61 -18.08 13.88
C PRO A 6 -47.00 -17.32 12.69
N LEU A 7 -46.41 -18.13 11.81
CA LEU A 7 -45.98 -17.93 10.42
C LEU A 7 -46.81 -16.92 9.59
N THR A 8 -46.15 -16.10 8.78
CA THR A 8 -46.70 -15.65 7.50
C THR A 8 -45.59 -15.59 6.45
N ALA A 9 -45.62 -16.56 5.54
CA ALA A 9 -44.79 -16.61 4.35
C ALA A 9 -45.51 -15.87 3.22
N VAL A 10 -44.81 -14.97 2.54
CA VAL A 10 -45.24 -14.40 1.26
C VAL A 10 -44.28 -14.90 0.20
N VAL A 11 -44.78 -15.81 -0.63
CA VAL A 11 -44.17 -16.23 -1.89
C VAL A 11 -44.68 -15.27 -2.96
N LEU A 12 -43.78 -14.52 -3.60
CA LEU A 12 -44.08 -13.78 -4.82
C LEU A 12 -43.28 -14.41 -5.97
N LEU A 13 -43.99 -15.15 -6.83
CA LEU A 13 -43.52 -15.55 -8.16
C LEU A 13 -43.76 -14.39 -9.12
N CYS A 14 -42.71 -13.88 -9.77
CA CYS A 14 -42.85 -13.18 -11.04
C CYS A 14 -41.94 -13.85 -12.08
N ALA A 15 -42.60 -14.38 -13.10
CA ALA A 15 -42.02 -15.08 -14.23
C ALA A 15 -41.35 -14.11 -15.23
N ALA A 16 -40.46 -14.72 -16.02
CA ALA A 16 -39.56 -14.19 -17.02
C ALA A 16 -40.15 -13.18 -18.04
N CYS A 17 -39.28 -12.27 -18.50
CA CYS A 17 -39.09 -12.04 -19.94
C CYS A 17 -37.69 -11.44 -20.17
N ALA A 18 -36.77 -12.26 -20.68
CA ALA A 18 -35.48 -11.80 -21.17
C ALA A 18 -35.65 -11.35 -22.64
N PRO A 19 -35.21 -10.15 -23.04
CA PRO A 19 -35.08 -9.85 -24.46
C PRO A 19 -33.84 -10.54 -25.01
N ALA A 20 -34.06 -11.50 -25.90
CA ALA A 20 -33.05 -11.99 -26.83
C ALA A 20 -32.68 -10.83 -27.77
N ALA A 21 -31.47 -10.30 -27.64
CA ALA A 21 -30.94 -9.34 -28.59
C ALA A 21 -30.34 -10.12 -29.77
N ASN A 22 -31.10 -10.19 -30.86
CA ASN A 22 -30.65 -10.69 -32.14
C ASN A 22 -29.53 -9.78 -32.68
N THR A 23 -28.37 -10.37 -32.94
CA THR A 23 -27.26 -9.77 -33.68
C THR A 23 -27.69 -9.46 -35.12
N ALA A 24 -27.85 -8.17 -35.44
CA ALA A 24 -27.88 -7.67 -36.80
C ALA A 24 -26.55 -6.92 -37.07
N PRO A 25 -25.81 -7.21 -38.16
CA PRO A 25 -24.61 -6.45 -38.49
C PRO A 25 -25.00 -5.03 -38.93
N ALA A 26 -24.45 -4.01 -38.25
CA ALA A 26 -24.50 -2.63 -38.73
C ALA A 26 -23.58 -2.47 -39.96
N PRO A 27 -23.94 -1.63 -40.95
CA PRO A 27 -23.07 -1.35 -42.09
C PRO A 27 -21.77 -0.69 -41.61
N ALA A 28 -20.64 -1.24 -42.05
CA ALA A 28 -19.32 -0.67 -41.82
C ALA A 28 -19.24 0.70 -42.51
N THR A 29 -19.34 1.77 -41.73
CA THR A 29 -18.90 3.10 -42.16
C THR A 29 -17.39 3.16 -41.96
N SER A 30 -16.65 3.05 -43.05
CA SER A 30 -15.21 3.29 -43.07
C SER A 30 -14.93 4.73 -42.69
N MET A 31 -14.66 4.99 -41.40
CA MET A 31 -14.05 6.25 -40.99
C MET A 31 -12.60 6.21 -41.47
N ALA A 32 -12.27 7.06 -42.45
CA ALA A 32 -10.90 7.32 -42.82
C ALA A 32 -10.17 7.90 -41.60
N ALA A 33 -9.12 7.21 -41.13
CA ALA A 33 -8.27 7.72 -40.08
C ALA A 33 -7.63 9.04 -40.54
N THR A 34 -7.93 10.13 -39.83
CA THR A 34 -7.23 11.39 -40.03
C THR A 34 -5.81 11.21 -39.52
N ALA A 35 -4.80 11.53 -40.33
CA ALA A 35 -3.41 11.43 -39.93
C ALA A 35 -3.15 12.26 -38.67
N SER A 36 -2.57 11.65 -37.64
CA SER A 36 -2.14 12.34 -36.43
C SER A 36 -1.17 13.46 -36.78
N ALA A 37 -1.39 14.65 -36.21
CA ALA A 37 -0.40 15.73 -36.27
C ALA A 37 0.95 15.24 -35.71
N PRO A 38 2.09 15.67 -36.26
CA PRO A 38 3.38 15.32 -35.71
C PRO A 38 3.50 15.90 -34.30
N VAL A 39 3.94 15.07 -33.35
CA VAL A 39 4.32 15.53 -32.01
C VAL A 39 5.54 16.45 -32.14
N SER A 40 5.37 17.74 -31.86
CA SER A 40 6.51 18.63 -31.68
C SER A 40 7.16 18.31 -30.33
N LEU A 41 8.31 17.62 -30.35
CA LEU A 41 9.19 17.58 -29.18
C LEU A 41 9.80 18.97 -29.00
N SER A 42 9.22 19.79 -28.13
CA SER A 42 9.90 20.96 -27.59
C SER A 42 10.96 20.50 -26.58
N ALA A 43 12.05 19.91 -27.08
CA ALA A 43 13.24 19.62 -26.30
C ALA A 43 14.45 20.03 -27.13
N ASP A 44 14.67 21.35 -27.21
CA ASP A 44 16.02 21.86 -27.48
C ASP A 44 16.93 21.22 -26.43
N SER A 45 17.99 20.51 -26.86
CA SER A 45 18.81 19.63 -26.01
C SER A 45 19.69 20.38 -25.00
N GLY A 46 19.30 21.61 -24.64
CA GLY A 46 19.93 22.43 -23.63
C GLY A 46 19.62 21.97 -22.21
N PRO A 47 20.47 22.33 -21.23
CA PRO A 47 20.20 22.07 -19.82
C PRO A 47 18.85 22.66 -19.41
N GLN A 48 17.92 21.80 -18.98
CA GLN A 48 16.55 22.20 -18.65
C GLN A 48 16.44 22.96 -17.31
N ALA A 49 17.57 23.19 -16.64
CA ALA A 49 17.71 24.04 -15.47
C ALA A 49 19.12 24.70 -15.48
N PRO A 50 19.26 25.96 -15.01
CA PRO A 50 20.57 26.47 -14.56
C PRO A 50 21.15 25.46 -13.57
N GLY A 51 22.48 25.27 -13.55
CA GLY A 51 23.19 24.35 -12.67
C GLY A 51 23.00 24.67 -11.18
N GLY A 52 21.77 24.51 -10.70
CA GLY A 52 21.35 24.73 -9.34
C GLY A 52 21.99 23.66 -8.51
N THR A 53 22.87 24.08 -7.60
CA THR A 53 23.27 23.25 -6.47
C THR A 53 21.97 22.79 -5.82
N VAL A 54 21.75 21.48 -5.75
CA VAL A 54 20.66 20.91 -4.96
C VAL A 54 20.76 21.58 -3.58
N PRO A 55 19.69 22.24 -3.08
CA PRO A 55 19.74 22.85 -1.76
C PRO A 55 20.30 21.83 -0.78
N ALA A 56 21.13 22.26 0.17
CA ALA A 56 21.43 21.44 1.33
C ALA A 56 20.10 20.89 1.81
N THR A 57 20.04 19.56 1.92
CA THR A 57 18.88 18.78 2.29
C THR A 57 18.09 19.53 3.37
N LEU A 58 16.75 19.45 3.37
CA LEU A 58 15.88 20.19 4.30
C LEU A 58 16.13 19.89 5.80
N GLY A 59 17.28 19.34 6.17
CA GLY A 59 17.97 19.66 7.42
C GLY A 59 17.52 18.80 8.58
N ILE A 60 16.75 17.74 8.32
CA ILE A 60 16.37 16.80 9.37
C ILE A 60 17.54 15.86 9.61
N THR A 61 18.17 16.01 10.77
CA THR A 61 19.30 15.18 11.20
C THR A 61 18.86 13.77 11.60
N TRP A 62 19.79 12.83 11.48
CA TRP A 62 19.71 11.47 12.00
C TRP A 62 20.40 11.36 13.36
N ASP A 63 19.80 11.95 14.39
CA ASP A 63 20.23 11.71 15.77
C ASP A 63 19.88 10.29 16.23
N GLN A 64 20.45 9.87 17.36
CA GLN A 64 20.27 8.51 17.88
C GLN A 64 18.81 8.23 18.24
N ALA A 65 18.08 9.20 18.80
CA ALA A 65 16.68 9.00 19.17
C ALA A 65 15.80 8.78 17.93
N SER A 66 16.08 9.50 16.83
CA SER A 66 15.44 9.28 15.54
C SER A 66 15.69 7.86 15.00
N LYS A 67 16.93 7.34 15.14
CA LYS A 67 17.30 5.97 14.73
C LYS A 67 16.56 4.93 15.57
N ASP A 68 16.55 5.11 16.89
CA ASP A 68 15.89 4.19 17.81
C ASP A 68 14.37 4.16 17.56
N ALA A 69 13.74 5.31 17.32
CA ALA A 69 12.33 5.41 17.00
C ALA A 69 11.97 4.72 15.67
N ALA A 70 12.84 4.83 14.65
CA ALA A 70 12.65 4.13 13.37
C ALA A 70 12.77 2.61 13.53
N VAL A 71 13.77 2.14 14.27
CA VAL A 71 13.95 0.70 14.59
C VAL A 71 12.73 0.16 15.35
N ASP A 72 12.29 0.86 16.39
CA ASP A 72 11.14 0.47 17.21
C ASP A 72 9.84 0.41 16.37
N THR A 73 9.62 1.42 15.53
CA THR A 73 8.48 1.45 14.59
C THR A 73 8.52 0.27 13.62
N ALA A 74 9.67 0.02 13.00
CA ALA A 74 9.83 -1.09 12.07
C ALA A 74 9.58 -2.44 12.74
N GLN A 75 10.12 -2.64 13.95
CA GLN A 75 10.00 -3.88 14.69
C GLN A 75 8.56 -4.15 15.15
N LYS A 76 7.88 -3.13 15.69
CA LYS A 76 6.47 -3.24 16.11
C LYS A 76 5.54 -3.45 14.92
N ALA A 77 5.73 -2.71 13.83
CA ALA A 77 4.94 -2.88 12.62
C ALA A 77 5.09 -4.29 12.04
N MET A 78 6.32 -4.82 11.97
CA MET A 78 6.56 -6.18 11.47
C MET A 78 6.01 -7.24 12.43
N THR A 79 6.04 -7.00 13.75
CA THR A 79 5.42 -7.89 14.75
C THR A 79 3.90 -7.90 14.62
N ASP A 80 3.28 -6.77 14.27
CA ASP A 80 1.85 -6.69 14.00
C ASP A 80 1.47 -7.34 12.67
N PHE A 81 2.30 -7.16 11.64
CA PHE A 81 2.12 -7.77 10.33
C PHE A 81 2.23 -9.30 10.36
N ALA A 82 3.23 -9.85 11.07
CA ALA A 82 3.54 -11.28 11.12
C ALA A 82 2.60 -12.08 12.05
N ARG A 83 1.28 -11.85 11.94
CA ARG A 83 0.24 -12.55 12.72
C ARG A 83 -0.86 -13.13 11.84
N PRO A 84 -0.56 -14.17 11.03
CA PRO A 84 -1.52 -14.72 10.07
C PRO A 84 -2.75 -15.39 10.71
N GLY A 85 -2.71 -15.69 12.02
CA GLY A 85 -3.82 -16.30 12.75
C GLY A 85 -4.79 -15.32 13.42
N VAL A 86 -4.58 -14.00 13.28
CA VAL A 86 -5.48 -12.97 13.84
C VAL A 86 -6.61 -12.69 12.85
N GLU A 87 -7.80 -12.37 13.36
CA GLU A 87 -8.95 -11.97 12.54
C GLU A 87 -8.63 -10.74 11.68
N GLU A 88 -9.11 -10.71 10.43
CA GLU A 88 -8.74 -9.72 9.42
C GLU A 88 -8.91 -8.27 9.89
N LYS A 89 -10.07 -7.92 10.45
CA LYS A 89 -10.33 -6.57 10.92
C LYS A 89 -9.44 -6.19 12.10
N GLN A 90 -9.24 -7.10 13.06
CA GLN A 90 -8.32 -6.87 14.17
C GLN A 90 -6.88 -6.67 13.66
N TRP A 91 -6.41 -7.53 12.76
CA TRP A 91 -5.08 -7.44 12.17
C TRP A 91 -4.88 -6.12 11.43
N ALA A 92 -5.82 -5.72 10.59
CA ALA A 92 -5.75 -4.48 9.82
C ALA A 92 -5.74 -3.24 10.73
N ASN A 93 -6.58 -3.21 11.78
CA ASN A 93 -6.60 -2.10 12.75
C ASN A 93 -5.30 -2.01 13.54
N ASP A 94 -4.75 -3.16 13.96
CA ASP A 94 -3.49 -3.20 14.68
C ASP A 94 -2.35 -2.69 13.81
N LEU A 95 -2.27 -3.14 12.56
CA LEU A 95 -1.24 -2.71 11.64
C LEU A 95 -1.38 -1.23 11.27
N ALA A 96 -2.60 -0.75 11.00
CA ALA A 96 -2.88 0.59 10.51
C ALA A 96 -2.28 1.72 11.38
N ARG A 97 -2.13 1.50 12.69
CA ARG A 97 -1.53 2.47 13.60
C ARG A 97 -0.08 2.83 13.21
N TRP A 98 0.63 1.92 12.54
CA TRP A 98 2.02 2.09 12.10
C TRP A 98 2.13 2.65 10.68
N LEU A 99 1.05 2.60 9.91
CA LEU A 99 1.08 2.84 8.47
C LEU A 99 0.90 4.32 8.12
N THR A 100 1.39 4.71 6.95
CA THR A 100 0.95 5.95 6.29
C THR A 100 -0.52 5.80 5.86
N PRO A 101 -1.28 6.89 5.65
CA PRO A 101 -2.68 6.78 5.20
C PRO A 101 -2.84 5.99 3.89
N GLN A 102 -1.90 6.15 2.96
CA GLN A 102 -1.90 5.37 1.71
C GLN A 102 -1.66 3.90 1.99
N ALA A 103 -0.65 3.55 2.79
CA ALA A 103 -0.39 2.16 3.16
C ALA A 103 -1.58 1.56 3.91
N THR A 104 -2.25 2.30 4.80
CA THR A 104 -3.48 1.82 5.46
C THR A 104 -4.54 1.40 4.45
N ALA A 105 -4.73 2.17 3.37
CA ALA A 105 -5.65 1.79 2.30
C ALA A 105 -5.15 0.53 1.56
N ASP A 106 -3.86 0.48 1.20
CA ASP A 106 -3.25 -0.63 0.47
C ASP A 106 -3.32 -1.97 1.24
N TYR A 107 -3.15 -1.95 2.57
CA TYR A 107 -3.18 -3.14 3.43
C TYR A 107 -4.57 -3.47 3.99
N SER A 108 -5.58 -2.61 3.81
CA SER A 108 -6.92 -2.80 4.40
C SER A 108 -7.68 -4.03 3.90
N ALA A 109 -7.35 -4.51 2.70
CA ALA A 109 -8.00 -5.67 2.06
C ALA A 109 -7.10 -6.92 2.05
N VAL A 110 -5.98 -6.90 2.79
CA VAL A 110 -5.09 -8.05 2.91
C VAL A 110 -5.68 -9.06 3.90
N ASP A 111 -5.91 -10.27 3.43
CA ASP A 111 -6.20 -11.41 4.29
C ASP A 111 -4.90 -11.84 5.02
N PRO A 112 -4.85 -11.75 6.36
CA PRO A 112 -3.64 -12.07 7.13
C PRO A 112 -3.20 -13.52 6.96
N ALA A 113 -4.09 -14.47 6.63
CA ALA A 113 -3.71 -15.86 6.41
C ALA A 113 -2.74 -16.04 5.23
N ASN A 114 -2.68 -15.08 4.31
CA ASN A 114 -1.74 -15.08 3.18
C ASN A 114 -0.38 -14.46 3.50
N VAL A 115 -0.17 -13.93 4.71
CA VAL A 115 1.11 -13.38 5.15
C VAL A 115 2.09 -14.52 5.43
N PRO A 116 3.22 -14.63 4.69
CA PRO A 116 4.15 -15.75 4.87
C PRO A 116 4.88 -15.75 6.21
N ALA A 117 5.12 -14.58 6.81
CA ALA A 117 5.83 -14.43 8.07
C ALA A 117 4.91 -14.69 9.27
N THR A 118 5.39 -15.46 10.25
CA THR A 118 4.65 -15.75 11.49
C THR A 118 5.30 -15.17 12.75
N ARG A 119 6.57 -14.75 12.65
CA ARG A 119 7.27 -14.03 13.71
C ARG A 119 8.49 -13.26 13.21
N VAL A 120 8.86 -12.21 13.94
CA VAL A 120 10.17 -11.56 13.83
C VAL A 120 11.22 -12.44 14.53
N THR A 121 12.38 -12.62 13.89
CA THR A 121 13.45 -13.53 14.36
C THR A 121 14.71 -12.81 14.82
N GLY A 122 14.79 -11.50 14.63
CA GLY A 122 15.95 -10.69 15.02
C GLY A 122 15.64 -9.19 15.02
N PRO A 123 16.60 -8.36 15.48
CA PRO A 123 16.42 -6.92 15.51
C PRO A 123 16.36 -6.32 14.10
N ALA A 124 15.59 -5.24 13.95
CA ALA A 124 15.59 -4.45 12.73
C ALA A 124 16.93 -3.73 12.52
N THR A 125 17.42 -3.68 11.28
CA THR A 125 18.63 -2.93 10.88
C THR A 125 18.27 -1.82 9.91
N LEU A 126 18.78 -0.60 10.11
CA LEU A 126 18.50 0.53 9.22
C LEU A 126 19.58 0.69 8.14
N THR A 127 19.15 0.98 6.92
CA THR A 127 19.98 1.53 5.85
C THR A 127 19.69 3.03 5.75
N VAL A 128 20.57 3.83 6.35
CA VAL A 128 20.41 5.28 6.45
C VAL A 128 21.08 5.98 5.27
N ASP A 129 20.33 6.85 4.60
CA ASP A 129 20.87 7.87 3.72
C ASP A 129 20.96 9.18 4.51
N GLU A 130 22.17 9.64 4.84
CA GLU A 130 22.37 10.86 5.63
C GLU A 130 21.92 12.13 4.88
N ALA A 131 21.77 12.07 3.56
CA ALA A 131 21.16 13.14 2.79
C ALA A 131 19.62 13.15 2.90
N ASN A 132 18.99 12.04 3.29
CA ASN A 132 17.54 11.93 3.38
C ASN A 132 17.06 11.71 4.83
N GLY A 133 16.73 12.81 5.49
CA GLY A 133 16.14 12.77 6.83
C GLY A 133 14.67 12.34 6.88
N TYR A 134 13.96 12.25 5.75
CA TYR A 134 12.51 12.00 5.70
C TYR A 134 12.15 10.52 5.51
N GLY A 135 13.10 9.69 5.09
CA GLY A 135 12.87 8.28 4.79
C GLY A 135 14.02 7.39 5.18
N VAL A 136 13.72 6.13 5.53
CA VAL A 136 14.74 5.10 5.80
C VAL A 136 14.22 3.74 5.39
N MET A 137 15.12 2.86 4.97
CA MET A 137 14.83 1.44 4.80
C MET A 137 15.22 0.68 6.07
N ALA A 138 14.33 -0.18 6.56
CA ALA A 138 14.62 -1.09 7.65
C ALA A 138 14.54 -2.54 7.15
N ALA A 139 15.58 -3.32 7.38
CA ALA A 139 15.59 -4.76 7.17
C ALA A 139 15.17 -5.45 8.48
N VAL A 140 14.08 -6.23 8.44
CA VAL A 140 13.55 -6.94 9.61
C VAL A 140 13.59 -8.45 9.34
N PRO A 141 14.42 -9.22 10.07
CA PRO A 141 14.45 -10.67 9.94
C PRO A 141 13.13 -11.30 10.42
N THR A 142 12.57 -12.20 9.62
CA THR A 142 11.41 -13.02 9.98
C THR A 142 11.71 -14.49 9.74
N ASP A 143 10.80 -15.37 10.14
CA ASP A 143 10.90 -16.80 9.83
C ASP A 143 10.59 -17.14 8.36
N ALA A 144 10.08 -16.18 7.59
CA ALA A 144 9.90 -16.30 6.14
C ALA A 144 11.00 -15.60 5.32
N GLY A 145 12.09 -15.14 5.97
CA GLY A 145 13.16 -14.35 5.37
C GLY A 145 13.13 -12.88 5.81
N THR A 146 14.02 -12.06 5.26
CA THR A 146 14.14 -10.65 5.66
C THR A 146 13.17 -9.78 4.86
N TYR A 147 12.26 -9.10 5.57
CA TYR A 147 11.40 -8.09 4.98
C TYR A 147 12.12 -6.74 4.95
N THR A 148 11.86 -5.96 3.89
CA THR A 148 12.32 -4.57 3.79
C THR A 148 11.13 -3.64 4.01
N LEU A 149 11.19 -2.84 5.06
CA LEU A 149 10.20 -1.82 5.40
C LEU A 149 10.71 -0.45 4.94
N GLN A 150 9.89 0.29 4.19
CA GLN A 150 10.11 1.70 3.91
C GLN A 150 9.39 2.52 4.97
N LEU A 151 10.13 3.32 5.74
CA LEU A 151 9.58 4.23 6.73
C LEU A 151 9.70 5.67 6.23
N LEU A 152 8.68 6.48 6.54
CA LEU A 152 8.59 7.90 6.22
C LEU A 152 8.22 8.70 7.47
N ARG A 153 8.67 9.95 7.54
CA ARG A 153 8.18 10.96 8.49
C ARG A 153 8.00 12.30 7.77
N THR A 154 7.20 13.19 8.32
CA THR A 154 6.89 14.50 7.71
C THR A 154 7.69 15.66 8.29
N GLY A 155 8.49 15.42 9.33
CA GLY A 155 9.26 16.43 10.05
C GLY A 155 10.17 15.79 11.11
N PRO A 156 11.08 16.57 11.75
CA PRO A 156 12.09 16.04 12.67
C PRO A 156 11.48 15.30 13.87
N GLU A 157 10.41 15.86 14.44
CA GLU A 157 9.69 15.28 15.59
C GLU A 157 8.44 14.49 15.19
N ALA A 158 8.14 14.40 13.89
CA ALA A 158 7.00 13.62 13.42
C ALA A 158 7.28 12.13 13.61
N PRO A 159 6.26 11.33 14.02
CA PRO A 159 6.45 9.90 14.18
C PRO A 159 6.78 9.24 12.85
N TRP A 160 7.64 8.22 12.91
CA TRP A 160 7.86 7.34 11.77
C TRP A 160 6.59 6.54 11.45
N LYS A 161 6.32 6.38 10.16
CA LYS A 161 5.24 5.56 9.62
C LYS A 161 5.76 4.65 8.53
N VAL A 162 5.30 3.42 8.50
CA VAL A 162 5.61 2.46 7.44
C VAL A 162 4.77 2.80 6.22
N ASN A 163 5.44 3.04 5.10
CA ASN A 163 4.82 3.27 3.82
C ASN A 163 4.68 1.99 3.00
N ARG A 164 5.59 1.02 3.19
CA ARG A 164 5.58 -0.22 2.44
C ARG A 164 6.33 -1.32 3.17
N LEU A 165 5.79 -2.54 3.13
CA LEU A 165 6.46 -3.78 3.51
C LEU A 165 6.74 -4.59 2.25
N THR A 166 8.00 -4.85 1.96
CA THR A 166 8.44 -5.63 0.79
C THR A 166 8.91 -7.01 1.24
N PRO A 167 8.31 -8.10 0.73
CA PRO A 167 8.72 -9.45 1.07
C PRO A 167 10.14 -9.77 0.53
N PRO A 168 10.82 -10.78 1.08
CA PRO A 168 12.11 -11.24 0.57
C PRO A 168 12.00 -11.74 -0.87
N THR A 169 13.03 -11.49 -1.67
CA THR A 169 13.16 -12.08 -3.01
C THR A 169 13.47 -13.56 -2.87
N SER A 170 12.67 -14.41 -3.53
CA SER A 170 12.84 -15.87 -3.58
C SER A 170 14.09 -16.31 -4.34
#